data_AF-A0A3N5TMF4-F1
#
_entry.id   AF-A0A3N5TMF4-F1
#
_cell.length_a   1.000
_cell.length_b   1.000
_cell.length_c   1.000
_cell.angle_alpha   90.00
_cell.angle_beta   90.00
_cell.angle_gamma   90.00
#
_symmetry.space_group_name_H-M   'P 1'
#
loop_
_entity.id
_entity.type
_entity.pdbx_description
1 polymer ?
#
loop_
_entity_poly.entity_id
_entity_poly.type
_entity_poly.pdbx_seq_one_letter_code
_entity_poly.pdbx_strand_id
1 'polypeptide(L)' 'MNWKHHIRNSKYTRLAAIAGTVVLIDQISKAIIIKTLSLYDSISVIPGFFNITLILNPGGAFGFLAGQDSILRHV' A
#
# COMPACT_ATOMS: atom_id res chain seq x y z
N MET A 1 -8.12 -35.89 26.36
CA MET A 1 -6.89 -36.17 25.59
C MET A 1 -7.36 -36.70 24.24
N ASN A 2 -7.32 -36.03 23.08
CA ASN A 2 -6.36 -35.10 22.48
C ASN A 2 -7.10 -33.98 21.71
N TRP A 3 -6.78 -32.72 22.03
CA TRP A 3 -7.30 -31.49 21.42
C TRP A 3 -6.56 -31.18 20.11
N LYS A 4 -6.86 -31.88 19.01
CA LYS A 4 -6.30 -31.51 17.69
C LYS A 4 -7.35 -31.53 16.59
N HIS A 5 -8.33 -30.64 16.69
CA HIS A 5 -9.01 -30.16 15.50
C HIS A 5 -8.15 -29.08 14.85
N HIS A 6 -7.30 -29.51 13.91
CA HIS A 6 -6.58 -28.62 12.99
C HIS A 6 -7.61 -27.85 12.15
N ILE A 7 -8.06 -26.69 12.64
CA ILE A 7 -8.68 -25.69 11.78
C ILE A 7 -7.54 -25.04 10.98
N ARG A 8 -7.01 -25.74 9.98
CA ARG A 8 -6.14 -25.12 8.98
C ARG A 8 -6.98 -24.83 7.75
N ASN A 9 -7.73 -23.74 7.81
CA ASN A 9 -8.40 -23.16 6.65
C ASN A 9 -7.32 -22.61 5.69
N SER A 10 -6.67 -23.52 4.95
CA SER A 10 -5.50 -23.27 4.09
C SER A 10 -5.70 -22.10 3.12
N LYS A 11 -6.94 -21.86 2.69
CA LYS A 11 -7.32 -20.74 1.82
C LYS A 11 -7.07 -19.39 2.47
N TYR A 12 -7.52 -19.21 3.72
CA TYR A 12 -7.35 -17.94 4.45
C TYR A 12 -5.90 -17.72 4.87
N THR A 13 -5.15 -18.77 5.20
CA THR A 13 -3.71 -18.64 5.47
C THR A 13 -2.94 -18.18 4.24
N ARG A 14 -3.24 -18.75 3.06
CA ARG A 14 -2.63 -18.31 1.80
C ARG A 14 -3.01 -16.88 1.45
N LEU A 15 -4.28 -16.52 1.62
CA LEU A 15 -4.77 -15.17 1.39
C LEU A 15 -4.08 -14.16 2.34
N ALA A 16 -3.99 -14.48 3.62
CA ALA A 16 -3.31 -13.63 4.60
C ALA A 16 -1.82 -13.47 4.30
N ALA A 17 -1.15 -14.55 3.87
CA ALA A 17 0.26 -14.48 3.46
C ALA A 17 0.44 -13.55 2.26
N ILE A 18 -0.36 -13.72 1.20
CA ILE A 18 -0.28 -12.87 0.00
C ILE A 18 -0.59 -11.41 0.34
N ALA A 19 -1.71 -11.15 1.03
CA ALA A 19 -2.11 -9.79 1.40
C ALA A 19 -1.06 -9.13 2.30
N GLY A 20 -0.54 -9.87 3.28
CA GLY A 20 0.52 -9.39 4.17
C GLY A 20 1.80 -9.04 3.43
N THR A 21 2.23 -9.86 2.47
CA THR A 21 3.39 -9.56 1.63
C THR A 21 3.15 -8.32 0.76
N VAL A 22 1.98 -8.18 0.14
CA VAL A 22 1.64 -7.00 -0.68
C VAL A 22 1.68 -5.73 0.17
N VAL A 23 1.04 -5.73 1.34
CA VAL A 23 1.05 -4.58 2.26
C VAL A 23 2.47 -4.25 2.71
N LEU A 24 3.27 -5.26 3.05
CA LEU A 24 4.64 -5.05 3.49
C LEU A 24 5.49 -4.42 2.39
N ILE A 25 5.39 -4.90 1.15
CA ILE A 25 6.12 -4.33 0.00
C ILE A 25 5.64 -2.89 -0.26
N ASP A 26 4.33 -2.64 -0.25
CA ASP A 26 3.75 -1.30 -0.44
C ASP A 26 4.30 -0.28 0.57
N GLN A 27 4.29 -0.62 1.86
CA GLN A 27 4.76 0.26 2.91
C GLN A 27 6.27 0.52 2.85
N ILE A 28 7.07 -0.50 2.52
CA ILE A 28 8.52 -0.34 2.33
C ILE A 28 8.79 0.58 1.13
N SER A 29 8.12 0.35 -0.01
CA SER A 29 8.28 1.19 -1.19
C SER A 29 7.93 2.66 -0.91
N LYS A 30 6.81 2.92 -0.23
CA LYS A 30 6.43 4.29 0.18
C LYS A 30 7.45 4.93 1.12
N ALA A 31 7.94 4.18 2.11
CA ALA A 31 8.92 4.68 3.06
C ALA A 31 10.25 5.05 2.39
N ILE A 32 10.67 4.28 1.38
CA ILE A 32 11.85 4.62 0.57
C ILE A 32 11.60 5.94 -0.18
N ILE A 33 10.52 6.04 -0.93
CA ILE A 33 10.23 7.22 -1.77
C ILE A 33 10.12 8.51 -0.94
N ILE A 34 9.42 8.47 0.21
CA ILE A 34 9.28 9.64 1.10
C ILE A 34 10.63 10.08 1.67
N LYS A 35 11.58 9.16 1.87
CA LYS A 35 12.92 9.48 2.37
C LYS A 35 13.87 9.99 1.28
N THR A 36 13.62 9.66 0.02
CA THR A 36 14.53 9.97 -1.09
C THR A 36 14.08 11.11 -1.98
N LEU A 37 12.78 11.42 -2.03
CA LEU A 37 12.21 12.46 -2.90
C LEU A 37 11.51 13.55 -2.09
N SER A 38 11.63 14.79 -2.57
CA SER A 38 10.77 15.88 -2.10
C SER A 38 9.42 15.77 -2.79
N LEU A 39 8.41 16.43 -2.21
CA LEU A 39 7.07 16.46 -2.80
C LEU A 39 7.13 17.05 -4.23
N TYR A 40 6.49 16.36 -5.17
CA TYR A 40 6.47 16.65 -6.62
C TYR A 40 7.76 16.37 -7.39
N ASP A 41 8.83 15.93 -6.72
CA ASP A 41 10.03 15.48 -7.41
C ASP A 41 9.75 14.20 -8.20
N SER A 42 10.46 14.04 -9.32
CA SER A 42 10.35 12.91 -10.23
C SER A 42 11.70 12.32 -10.60
N ILE A 43 11.81 10.99 -10.58
CA ILE A 43 12.95 10.24 -11.13
C ILE A 43 12.48 9.54 -12.40
N SER A 44 13.18 9.76 -13.51
CA SER A 44 12.93 8.98 -14.72
C SER A 44 13.65 7.64 -14.64
N VAL A 45 12.88 6.55 -14.68
CA VAL A 45 13.41 5.18 -14.67
C VAL A 45 13.59 4.69 -16.10
N ILE A 46 12.60 4.96 -16.96
CA ILE A 46 12.69 4.74 -18.41
C ILE A 46 12.40 6.09 -19.08
N PRO A 47 13.43 6.77 -19.63
CA PRO A 47 13.27 8.08 -20.23
C PRO A 47 12.17 8.11 -21.29
N GLY A 48 11.23 9.04 -21.14
CA GLY A 48 10.09 9.21 -22.05
C GLY A 48 8.92 8.24 -21.85
N PHE A 49 9.00 7.31 -20.88
CA PHE A 49 7.94 6.32 -20.66
C PHE A 49 7.52 6.16 -19.19
N PHE A 50 8.48 6.00 -18.26
CA PHE A 50 8.18 5.66 -16.87
C PHE A 50 8.96 6.52 -15.89
N ASN A 51 8.21 7.21 -15.01
CA ASN A 51 8.74 8.06 -13.95
C ASN A 51 8.16 7.64 -12.60
N ILE A 52 8.95 7.79 -11.55
CA ILE A 52 8.51 7.72 -10.16
C ILE A 52 8.38 9.15 -9.65
N THR A 53 7.17 9.56 -9.31
CA THR A 53 6.88 10.91 -8.79
C THR A 53 6.24 10.82 -7.41
N LEU A 54 6.74 11.59 -6.45
CA LEU A 54 6.11 11.67 -5.13
C LEU A 54 4.93 12.66 -5.16
N ILE A 55 3.71 12.14 -5.09
CA ILE A 55 2.48 12.91 -4.99
C ILE A 55 1.67 12.41 -3.79
N LEU A 56 1.17 13.33 -2.96
CA LEU A 56 0.21 13.01 -1.90
C LEU A 56 -1.21 13.12 -2.47
N ASN A 57 -1.95 12.01 -2.47
CA ASN A 57 -3.34 11.99 -2.95
C ASN A 57 -4.33 11.95 -1.76
N PRO A 58 -4.92 13.11 -1.36
CA PRO A 58 -5.88 13.16 -0.26
C PRO A 58 -7.30 12.67 -0.64
N GLY A 59 -7.57 12.42 -1.92
CA GLY A 59 -8.92 12.24 -2.47
C GLY A 59 -9.18 10.91 -3.20
N GLY A 60 -8.31 9.91 -3.04
CA GLY A 60 -8.45 8.61 -3.70
C GLY A 60 -8.59 8.72 -5.24
N ALA A 61 -9.31 7.78 -5.87
CA ALA A 61 -9.45 7.75 -7.32
C ALA A 61 -10.50 8.74 -7.89
N PHE A 62 -11.35 9.34 -7.05
CA PHE A 62 -12.52 10.09 -7.53
C PHE A 62 -12.67 11.52 -6.98
N GLY A 63 -11.73 12.00 -6.16
CA GLY A 63 -11.66 13.41 -5.72
C GLY A 63 -12.78 13.88 -4.77
N PHE A 64 -13.97 13.25 -4.79
CA PHE A 64 -15.12 13.64 -3.97
C PHE A 64 -14.93 13.35 -2.48
N LEU A 65 -13.98 12.49 -2.10
CA LEU A 65 -13.62 12.21 -0.71
C LEU A 65 -12.57 13.17 -0.15
N ALA A 66 -12.00 14.06 -0.98
CA ALA A 66 -10.93 14.96 -0.56
C ALA A 66 -11.33 15.91 0.59
N GLY A 67 -12.63 16.11 0.84
CA GLY A 67 -13.17 16.94 1.93
C GLY A 67 -13.87 16.20 3.07
N GLN A 68 -13.94 14.86 3.08
CA GLN A 68 -14.64 14.10 4.14
C GLN A 68 -13.80 13.91 5.42
N ASP A 69 -14.42 13.64 6.56
CA ASP A 69 -13.76 13.57 7.87
C ASP A 69 -12.66 12.49 7.98
N SER A 70 -11.71 12.75 8.88
CA SER A 70 -10.39 12.11 9.04
C SER A 70 -10.36 10.59 9.23
N ILE A 71 -11.47 9.96 9.63
CA ILE A 71 -11.49 8.53 9.99
C ILE A 71 -11.24 7.63 8.75
N LEU A 72 -11.68 8.03 7.56
CA LEU A 72 -11.45 7.26 6.33
C LEU A 72 -10.08 7.50 5.67
N ARG A 73 -9.31 8.51 6.13
CA ARG A 73 -7.97 8.83 5.58
C ARG A 73 -6.81 8.10 6.27
N HIS A 74 -7.03 7.53 7.45
CA HIS A 74 -5.99 6.91 8.29
C HIS A 74 -6.07 5.37 8.33
N VAL A 75 -6.90 4.74 7.49
CA VAL A 75 -6.98 3.28 7.33
C VAL A 75 -6.19 2.84 6.12
#